data_AF-A0A3A2Z026-F1
#
_entry.id   AF-A0A3A2Z026-F1
#
_cell.length_a   1.000
_cell.length_b   1.000
_cell.length_c   1.000
_cell.angle_alpha   90.00
_cell.angle_beta   90.00
_cell.angle_gamma   90.00
#
_symmetry.space_group_name_H-M   'P 1'
#
loop_
_entity.id
_entity.type
_entity.pdbx_description
1 polymer ?
#
loop_
_entity_poly.entity_id
_entity_poly.type
_entity_poly.pdbx_seq_one_letter_code
_entity_poly.pdbx_strand_id
1 'polypeptide(L)' 'KPFLWLARKLVGNPQLEFVAAPALAPPEVQIDQAQLDQYHKEMTEAAAMPLPDEEDPDL' A
#
# COMPACT_ATOMS: atom_id res chain seq x y z
N LYS A 1 19.53 13.43 23.66
CA LYS A 1 19.55 13.11 22.20
C LYS A 1 20.98 12.79 21.76
N PRO A 2 21.50 11.57 21.99
CA PRO A 2 22.90 11.22 21.71
C PRO A 2 23.25 11.30 20.20
N PHE A 3 22.35 10.82 19.34
CA PHE A 3 22.54 10.86 17.88
C PHE A 3 22.55 12.29 17.30
N LEU A 4 21.71 13.19 17.83
CA LEU A 4 21.70 14.59 17.39
C LEU A 4 22.99 15.31 17.78
N TRP A 5 23.49 15.03 18.99
CA TRP A 5 24.78 15.57 19.45
C TRP A 5 25.93 15.09 18.57
N LEU A 6 25.95 13.80 18.22
CA LEU A 6 26.95 13.24 17.32
C LEU A 6 26.85 13.87 15.92
N ALA A 7 25.66 14.01 15.36
CA ALA A 7 25.45 14.65 14.05
C ALA A 7 25.93 16.12 14.04
N ARG A 8 25.61 16.90 15.09
CA ARG A 8 26.09 18.28 15.26
C ARG A 8 27.63 18.34 15.28
N LYS A 9 28.28 17.38 15.93
CA LYS A 9 29.74 17.32 16.01
C LYS A 9 30.39 16.90 14.69
N LEU A 10 29.83 15.92 13.99
CA LEU A 10 30.34 15.43 12.70
C LEU A 10 30.20 16.47 11.58
N VAL A 11 29.08 17.20 11.54
CA VAL A 11 28.79 18.19 10.49
C VAL A 11 29.35 19.57 10.83
N GLY A 12 29.75 19.83 12.08
CA GLY A 12 30.23 21.13 12.53
C GLY A 12 29.15 22.21 12.64
N ASN A 13 27.87 21.82 12.61
CA ASN A 13 26.73 22.74 12.68
C ASN A 13 26.01 22.59 14.04
N PRO A 14 26.17 23.55 14.98
CA PRO A 14 25.51 23.50 16.29
C PRO A 14 24.00 23.73 16.23
N GLN A 15 23.49 24.33 15.14
CA GLN A 15 22.05 24.54 14.90
C GLN A 15 21.36 23.37 14.20
N LEU A 16 22.06 22.26 13.91
CA LEU A 16 21.46 21.10 13.26
C LEU A 16 20.33 20.50 14.10
N GLU A 17 19.20 20.20 13.46
CA GLU A 17 18.05 19.52 14.05
C GLU A 17 17.56 18.40 13.11
N PHE A 18 16.94 17.37 13.69
CA PHE A 18 16.26 16.36 12.89
C PHE A 18 14.89 16.88 12.52
N VAL A 19 14.67 17.10 11.23
CA VAL A 19 13.35 17.38 10.67
C VAL A 19 12.69 16.06 10.31
N ALA A 20 11.40 15.94 10.61
CA ALA A 20 10.60 14.88 10.02
C ALA A 20 10.42 15.16 8.52
N ALA A 21 10.34 14.12 7.70
CA ALA A 21 9.89 14.30 6.32
C ALA A 21 8.49 14.93 6.32
N PRO A 22 8.17 15.80 5.34
CA PRO A 22 6.83 16.34 5.22
C PRO A 22 5.82 15.19 5.03
N ALA A 23 4.68 15.27 5.71
CA ALA A 23 3.59 14.33 5.49
C ALA A 23 3.01 14.59 4.09
N LEU A 24 3.31 13.69 3.16
CA LEU A 24 2.67 13.70 1.84
C LEU A 24 1.24 13.18 1.98
N ALA A 25 0.29 13.82 1.30
CA ALA A 25 -1.08 13.31 1.24
C ALA A 25 -1.09 11.93 0.54
N PRO A 26 -1.98 11.00 0.94
CA PRO A 26 -2.21 9.77 0.20
C PRO A 26 -2.59 10.09 -1.25
N PRO A 27 -2.17 9.28 -2.23
CA PRO A 27 -2.59 9.47 -3.62
C PRO A 27 -4.12 9.28 -3.73
N GLU A 28 -4.78 10.17 -4.46
CA GLU A 28 -6.16 9.99 -4.87
C GLU A 28 -6.19 9.05 -6.08
N VAL A 29 -6.88 7.92 -5.95
CA VAL A 29 -7.11 7.00 -7.07
C VAL A 29 -8.55 7.17 -7.52
N GLN A 30 -8.76 7.55 -8.78
CA GLN A 30 -10.09 7.54 -9.37
C GLN A 30 -10.48 6.10 -9.64
N ILE A 31 -11.60 5.67 -9.06
CA ILE A 31 -12.17 4.37 -9.36
C ILE A 31 -13.16 4.56 -10.50
N ASP A 32 -12.91 3.88 -11.62
CA ASP A 32 -13.88 3.84 -12.72
C ASP A 32 -15.08 2.99 -12.28
N GLN A 33 -16.28 3.59 -12.26
CA GLN A 33 -17.50 2.91 -11.87
C GLN A 33 -17.81 1.72 -12.79
N ALA A 34 -17.50 1.83 -14.08
CA ALA A 34 -17.72 0.74 -15.02
C ALA A 34 -16.83 -0.48 -14.69
N GLN A 35 -15.61 -0.22 -14.21
CA GLN A 35 -14.68 -1.27 -13.79
C GLN A 35 -15.12 -1.93 -12.49
N LEU A 36 -15.66 -1.17 -11.53
CA LEU A 36 -16.25 -1.74 -10.31
C LEU A 36 -17.44 -2.64 -10.61
N ASP A 37 -18.33 -2.20 -11.50
CA ASP A 37 -19.51 -2.97 -11.88
C ASP A 37 -19.11 -4.29 -12.56
N GLN A 38 -18.07 -4.26 -13.40
CA GLN A 38 -17.50 -5.45 -14.00
C GLN A 38 -16.93 -6.40 -12.94
N TYR A 39 -16.17 -5.89 -11.95
CA TYR A 39 -15.64 -6.72 -10.87
C TYR A 39 -16.74 -7.32 -10.00
N HIS A 40 -17.79 -6.57 -9.69
CA HIS A 40 -18.94 -7.10 -8.95
C HIS A 40 -19.65 -8.22 -9.72
N LYS A 41 -19.76 -8.07 -11.03
CA LYS A 41 -20.34 -9.11 -11.90
C LYS A 41 -19.49 -10.36 -11.90
N GLU A 42 -18.18 -10.24 -12.11
CA GLU A 42 -17.24 -11.36 -12.09
C GLU A 42 -17.23 -12.10 -10.75
N MET A 43 -17.27 -11.37 -9.62
CA MET A 43 -17.37 -11.99 -8.30
C MET A 43 -18.68 -12.76 -8.12
N THR A 44 -19.79 -12.22 -8.62
CA THR A 44 -21.10 -12.89 -8.54
C THR A 44 -21.12 -14.16 -9.40
N GLU A 45 -20.56 -14.08 -10.61
CA GLU A 45 -20.44 -15.22 -11.52
C GLU A 45 -19.54 -16.31 -10.93
N ALA A 46 -18.37 -15.95 -10.40
CA ALA A 46 -17.45 -16.88 -9.78
C ALA A 46 -18.05 -17.55 -8.52
N ALA A 47 -18.80 -16.80 -7.70
CA ALA A 47 -19.49 -17.35 -6.53
C ALA A 47 -20.62 -18.32 -6.90
N ALA A 48 -21.19 -18.19 -8.10
CA ALA A 48 -22.22 -19.07 -8.62
C ALA A 48 -21.66 -20.29 -9.36
N MET A 49 -20.36 -20.31 -9.67
CA MET A 49 -19.73 -21.48 -10.27
C MET A 49 -19.56 -22.59 -9.22
N PRO A 50 -19.98 -23.83 -9.53
CA PRO A 50 -19.67 -24.96 -8.69
C PRO A 50 -18.16 -25.13 -8.62
N LEU A 51 -17.65 -25.38 -7.42
CA LEU A 51 -16.25 -25.74 -7.25
C LEU A 51 -16.00 -27.07 -7.99
N PRO A 52 -14.88 -27.22 -8.71
CA PRO A 52 -14.51 -28.51 -9.27
C PRO A 52 -14.40 -29.56 -8.17
N ASP A 53 -14.79 -30.79 -8.49
CA ASP A 53 -14.74 -31.91 -7.54
C ASP A 53 -13.28 -32.16 -7.11
N GLU A 54 -13.05 -32.42 -5.83
CA GLU A 54 -11.70 -32.67 -5.27
C GLU A 54 -11.00 -33.91 -5.89
N GLU A 55 -11.74 -34.71 -6.66
CA GLU A 55 -11.26 -35.89 -7.37
C GLU A 55 -10.82 -35.59 -8.82
N ASP A 56 -10.89 -34.33 -9.28
CA ASP A 56 -10.41 -33.92 -10.60
C ASP A 56 -8.87 -34.07 -10.67
N PRO A 57 -8.33 -35.01 -11.46
CA PRO A 57 -6.89 -35.30 -11.50
C PRO A 57 -6.06 -34.17 -12.14
N ASP A 58 -6.70 -33.11 -12.65
CA ASP A 58 -6.06 -31.96 -13.29
C ASP A 58 -6.01 -30.70 -12.37
N LEU A 59 -6.38 -30.80 -11.08
CA LEU A 59 -6.17 -29.77 -10.04
C LEU A 59 -4.77 -29.78 -9.40
#